data_AF-A0A1Y2K9K5-F1
#
_entry.id   AF-A0A1Y2K9K5-F1
#
_cell.length_a   1.000
_cell.length_b   1.000
_cell.length_c   1.000
_cell.angle_alpha   90.00
_cell.angle_beta   90.00
_cell.angle_gamma   90.00
#
_symmetry.space_group_name_H-M   'P 1'
#
loop_
_entity.id
_entity.type
_entity.pdbx_description
1 polymer ?
#
loop_
_entity_poly.entity_id
_entity_poly.type
_entity_poly.pdbx_seq_one_letter_code
_entity_poly.pdbx_strand_id
1 'polypeptide(L)'
;MNITALVDSEIALWTAVLERALTDAHLLLKQARRKPELWQDMPFRIEVNRLRRFFRERSMEVGGFGFLCDLLQIGIDKAAQRIEDEFLTHLKLPPLERQPKTEDDRREDMNATITLKQLHTMPLSDVAKLDGAALADLQQQANAALERAKSAKEFLDGAIARKYGDLIKQLRQQSGKDFGTVRFTDGNVQVVSDLPKRPQWDQKKLEGVVERIKSSGEDAREFVEISYRVSERKFNAWPSQIRSAFEGARTVKPGKPTFKLAVSVEKQEAA
;
A
#
# COMPACT_ATOMS: atom_id res chain seq x y z
N MET A 1 -5.85 13.39 -15.80
CA MET A 1 -6.13 12.66 -14.55
C MET A 1 -6.28 13.71 -13.47
N ASN A 2 -7.48 13.84 -12.91
CA ASN A 2 -7.86 15.00 -12.08
C ASN A 2 -7.27 14.84 -10.67
N ILE A 3 -6.50 15.81 -10.19
CA ILE A 3 -5.83 15.76 -8.87
C ILE A 3 -6.88 15.57 -7.76
N THR A 4 -8.06 16.15 -7.93
CA THR A 4 -9.21 15.97 -7.03
C THR A 4 -9.62 14.50 -6.93
N ALA A 5 -9.67 13.76 -8.04
CA ALA A 5 -10.05 12.35 -8.03
C ALA A 5 -8.99 11.44 -7.37
N LEU A 6 -7.72 11.85 -7.38
CA LEU A 6 -6.65 11.14 -6.69
C LEU A 6 -6.77 11.35 -5.16
N VAL A 7 -6.97 12.61 -4.75
CA VAL A 7 -7.19 12.98 -3.35
C VAL A 7 -8.44 12.31 -2.78
N ASP A 8 -9.54 12.27 -3.56
CA ASP A 8 -10.78 11.59 -3.17
C ASP A 8 -10.57 10.07 -3.00
N SER A 9 -9.75 9.46 -3.86
CA SER A 9 -9.42 8.03 -3.75
C SER A 9 -8.55 7.69 -2.53
N GLU A 10 -7.62 8.57 -2.18
CA GLU A 10 -6.78 8.42 -0.98
C GLU A 10 -7.60 8.65 0.30
N ILE A 11 -8.48 9.66 0.32
CA ILE A 11 -9.40 9.88 1.45
C ILE A 11 -10.29 8.65 1.65
N ALA A 12 -10.82 8.05 0.58
CA ALA A 12 -11.62 6.83 0.68
C ALA A 12 -10.82 5.65 1.24
N LEU A 13 -9.56 5.48 0.82
CA LEU A 13 -8.66 4.46 1.36
C LEU A 13 -8.44 4.64 2.85
N TRP A 14 -8.10 5.86 3.30
CA TRP A 14 -7.84 6.15 4.70
C TRP A 14 -9.09 6.08 5.58
N THR A 15 -10.25 6.46 5.04
CA THR A 15 -11.55 6.24 5.68
C THR A 15 -11.77 4.75 5.93
N ALA A 16 -11.51 3.90 4.93
CA ALA A 16 -11.64 2.45 5.07
C ALA A 16 -10.69 1.86 6.13
N VAL A 17 -9.49 2.44 6.31
CA VAL A 17 -8.56 2.04 7.38
C VAL A 17 -9.16 2.33 8.76
N LEU A 18 -9.74 3.52 8.96
CA LEU A 18 -10.39 3.88 10.24
C LEU A 18 -11.62 3.00 10.49
N GLU A 19 -12.47 2.81 9.48
CA GLU A 19 -13.66 1.95 9.56
C GLU A 19 -13.29 0.52 9.90
N ARG A 20 -12.20 0.01 9.31
CA ARG A 20 -11.71 -1.34 9.62
C ARG A 20 -11.26 -1.44 11.07
N ALA A 21 -10.49 -0.46 11.57
CA ALA A 21 -10.06 -0.44 12.96
C ALA A 21 -11.26 -0.40 13.95
N LEU A 22 -12.29 0.38 13.64
CA LEU A 22 -13.53 0.41 14.44
C LEU A 22 -14.30 -0.92 14.37
N THR A 23 -14.35 -1.55 13.21
CA THR A 23 -14.98 -2.86 13.01
C THR A 23 -14.25 -3.94 13.82
N ASP A 24 -12.92 -3.96 13.77
CA ASP A 24 -12.10 -4.90 14.53
C ASP A 24 -12.24 -4.66 16.04
N ALA A 25 -12.34 -3.40 16.50
CA ALA A 25 -12.66 -3.06 17.89
C ALA A 25 -13.97 -3.71 18.36
N HIS A 26 -15.01 -3.54 17.55
CA HIS A 26 -16.33 -4.07 17.84
C HIS A 26 -16.34 -5.60 17.84
N LEU A 27 -15.61 -6.22 16.92
CA LEU A 27 -15.48 -7.68 16.83
C LEU A 27 -14.77 -8.25 18.06
N LEU A 28 -13.63 -7.68 18.46
CA LEU A 28 -12.87 -8.12 19.63
C LEU A 28 -13.70 -7.98 20.91
N LEU A 29 -14.44 -6.87 21.06
CA LEU A 29 -15.34 -6.65 22.20
C LEU A 29 -16.46 -7.72 22.24
N LYS A 30 -17.06 -8.03 21.09
CA LYS A 30 -18.10 -9.07 20.98
C LYS A 30 -17.56 -10.45 21.29
N GLN A 31 -16.33 -10.76 20.86
CA GLN A 31 -15.65 -12.02 21.15
C GLN A 31 -15.33 -12.16 22.63
N ALA A 32 -14.73 -11.14 23.25
CA ALA A 32 -14.43 -11.12 24.68
C ALA A 32 -15.67 -11.34 25.56
N ARG A 33 -16.82 -10.75 25.18
CA ARG A 33 -18.09 -10.94 25.91
C ARG A 33 -18.66 -12.34 25.77
N ARG A 34 -18.45 -13.01 24.64
CA ARG A 34 -18.98 -14.35 24.36
C ARG A 34 -18.10 -15.47 24.90
N LYS A 35 -16.78 -15.28 24.86
CA LYS A 35 -15.77 -16.26 25.27
C LYS A 35 -14.69 -15.59 26.10
N PRO A 36 -14.87 -15.49 27.43
CA PRO A 36 -13.87 -14.90 28.33
C PRO A 36 -12.51 -15.62 28.30
N GLU A 37 -12.48 -16.91 27.93
CA GLU A 37 -11.26 -17.71 27.80
C GLU A 37 -10.25 -17.14 26.78
N LEU A 38 -10.72 -16.39 25.77
CA LEU A 38 -9.86 -15.73 24.79
C LEU A 38 -8.89 -14.73 25.42
N TRP A 39 -9.15 -14.27 26.65
CA TRP A 39 -8.21 -13.42 27.36
C TRP A 39 -6.89 -14.09 27.69
N GLN A 40 -6.83 -15.42 27.70
CA GLN A 40 -5.58 -16.18 27.87
C GLN A 40 -4.91 -16.56 26.54
N ASP A 41 -5.58 -16.31 25.40
CA ASP A 41 -5.04 -16.57 24.07
C ASP A 41 -4.11 -15.45 23.61
N MET A 42 -2.86 -15.78 23.31
CA MET A 42 -1.83 -14.79 22.97
C MET A 42 -2.13 -14.00 21.67
N PRO A 43 -2.52 -14.63 20.56
CA PRO A 43 -3.00 -13.93 19.37
C PRO A 43 -4.11 -12.91 19.66
N PHE A 44 -5.13 -13.29 20.43
CA PHE A 44 -6.20 -12.36 20.81
C PHE A 44 -5.67 -11.17 21.61
N ARG A 45 -4.79 -11.40 22.59
CA ARG A 45 -4.17 -10.34 23.40
C ARG A 45 -3.30 -9.39 22.57
N ILE A 46 -2.56 -9.92 21.59
CA ILE A 46 -1.73 -9.13 20.67
C ILE A 46 -2.61 -8.18 19.85
N GLU A 47 -3.71 -8.68 19.27
CA GLU A 47 -4.64 -7.85 18.50
C GLU A 47 -5.32 -6.78 19.37
N VAL A 48 -5.75 -7.12 20.58
CA VAL A 48 -6.30 -6.13 21.53
C VAL A 48 -5.26 -5.05 21.86
N ASN A 49 -4.01 -5.43 22.15
CA ASN A 49 -2.97 -4.45 22.46
C ASN A 49 -2.60 -3.59 21.26
N ARG A 50 -2.51 -4.18 20.06
CA ARG A 50 -2.29 -3.45 18.80
C ARG A 50 -3.34 -2.37 18.60
N LEU A 51 -4.61 -2.73 18.80
CA LEU A 51 -5.72 -1.82 18.60
C LEU A 51 -5.80 -0.73 19.69
N ARG A 52 -5.59 -1.10 20.96
CA ARG A 52 -5.49 -0.12 22.06
C ARG A 52 -4.36 0.87 21.83
N ARG A 53 -3.21 0.38 21.37
CA ARG A 53 -2.05 1.18 21.02
C ARG A 53 -2.37 2.14 19.88
N PHE A 54 -2.96 1.64 18.79
CA PHE A 54 -3.38 2.43 17.64
C PHE A 54 -4.23 3.65 18.02
N PHE A 55 -5.27 3.45 18.84
CA PHE A 55 -6.16 4.55 19.25
C PHE A 55 -5.54 5.49 20.30
N ARG A 56 -4.65 5.00 21.18
CA ARG A 56 -4.07 5.80 22.27
C ARG A 56 -2.81 6.56 21.89
N GLU A 57 -2.00 6.07 20.96
CA GLU A 57 -0.75 6.73 20.57
C GLU A 57 -0.98 8.08 19.87
N ARG A 58 -2.21 8.36 19.40
CA ARG A 58 -2.58 9.61 18.72
C ARG A 58 -1.58 10.00 17.62
N SER A 59 -0.99 9.00 16.98
CA SER A 59 0.09 9.19 16.03
C SER A 59 -0.39 9.99 14.81
N MET A 60 0.40 11.00 14.43
CA MET A 60 0.23 11.78 13.21
C MET A 60 1.00 11.16 12.02
N GLU A 61 1.64 10.00 12.22
CA GLU A 61 2.17 9.23 11.10
C GLU A 61 1.04 8.75 10.19
N VAL A 62 1.35 8.55 8.92
CA VAL A 62 0.34 8.17 7.92
C VAL A 62 -0.35 6.87 8.30
N GLY A 63 -1.69 6.92 8.29
CA GLY A 63 -2.55 5.82 8.72
C GLY A 63 -2.68 5.68 10.24
N GLY A 64 -1.98 6.48 11.04
CA GLY A 64 -2.16 6.55 12.49
C GLY A 64 -3.49 7.19 12.89
N PHE A 65 -3.97 6.94 14.10
CA PHE A 65 -5.28 7.43 14.52
C PHE A 65 -5.39 8.96 14.52
N GLY A 66 -4.35 9.68 14.93
CA GLY A 66 -4.34 11.15 14.93
C GLY A 66 -4.37 11.73 13.52
N PHE A 67 -3.56 11.14 12.65
CA PHE A 67 -3.56 11.41 11.22
C PHE A 67 -4.95 11.25 10.59
N LEU A 68 -5.63 10.12 10.86
CA LEU A 68 -6.94 9.83 10.30
C LEU A 68 -8.00 10.83 10.81
N CYS A 69 -7.93 11.22 12.08
CA CYS A 69 -8.82 12.24 12.63
C CYS A 69 -8.62 13.59 11.94
N ASP A 70 -7.37 14.04 11.77
CA ASP A 70 -7.06 15.30 11.10
C ASP A 70 -7.50 15.30 9.63
N LEU A 71 -7.21 14.22 8.90
CA LEU A 71 -7.61 14.04 7.50
C LEU A 71 -9.13 14.14 7.31
N LEU A 72 -9.89 13.55 8.24
CA LEU A 72 -11.36 13.52 8.21
C LEU A 72 -11.99 14.74 8.90
N GLN A 73 -11.19 15.70 9.38
CA GLN A 73 -11.65 16.87 10.15
C GLN A 73 -12.45 16.49 11.41
N ILE A 74 -12.07 15.37 12.03
CA ILE A 74 -12.63 14.89 13.29
C ILE A 74 -11.73 15.39 14.42
N GLY A 75 -12.32 15.98 15.46
CA GLY A 75 -11.57 16.39 16.66
C GLY A 75 -10.94 15.18 17.37
N ILE A 76 -9.61 15.07 17.30
CA ILE A 76 -8.84 13.92 17.82
C ILE A 76 -9.14 13.61 19.29
N ASP A 77 -9.24 14.63 20.15
CA ASP A 77 -9.51 14.43 21.58
C ASP A 77 -10.91 13.87 21.82
N LYS A 78 -11.90 14.39 21.10
CA LYS A 78 -13.29 13.94 21.21
C LYS A 78 -13.44 12.52 20.65
N ALA A 79 -12.75 12.20 19.55
CA ALA A 79 -12.74 10.87 18.97
C ALA A 79 -12.02 9.87 19.88
N ALA A 80 -10.85 10.22 20.42
CA ALA A 80 -10.11 9.39 21.36
C ALA A 80 -10.96 9.08 22.60
N GLN A 81 -11.62 10.10 23.18
CA GLN A 81 -12.48 9.93 24.35
C GLN A 81 -13.63 8.96 24.05
N ARG A 82 -14.33 9.16 22.92
CA ARG A 82 -15.43 8.30 22.52
C ARG A 82 -14.99 6.84 22.32
N ILE A 83 -13.81 6.62 21.76
CA ILE A 83 -13.26 5.27 21.57
C ILE A 83 -12.85 4.63 22.89
N GLU A 84 -12.27 5.42 23.81
CA GLU A 84 -11.95 4.95 25.16
C GLU A 84 -13.22 4.51 25.91
N ASP A 85 -14.30 5.29 25.80
CA ASP A 85 -15.58 5.02 26.46
C ASP A 85 -16.33 3.84 25.84
N GLU A 86 -16.44 3.79 24.51
CA GLU A 86 -17.22 2.75 23.81
C GLU A 86 -16.49 1.40 23.72
N PHE A 87 -15.15 1.40 23.63
CA PHE A 87 -14.38 0.17 23.36
C PHE A 87 -13.28 -0.12 24.38
N LEU A 88 -12.33 0.80 24.58
CA LEU A 88 -11.07 0.46 25.27
C LEU A 88 -11.25 0.21 26.76
N THR A 89 -12.22 0.87 27.40
CA THR A 89 -12.59 0.62 28.80
C THR A 89 -13.08 -0.82 29.03
N HIS A 90 -13.68 -1.42 28.02
CA HIS A 90 -14.19 -2.79 28.04
C HIS A 90 -13.20 -3.85 27.52
N LEU A 91 -12.09 -3.42 26.92
CA LEU A 91 -11.01 -4.28 26.44
C LEU A 91 -9.80 -4.27 27.40
N LYS A 92 -10.05 -4.46 28.70
CA LYS A 92 -9.01 -4.53 29.72
C LYS A 92 -8.49 -5.97 29.83
N LEU A 93 -7.22 -6.17 29.49
CA LEU A 93 -6.59 -7.48 29.56
C LEU A 93 -6.39 -7.91 31.04
N PRO A 94 -6.91 -9.06 31.46
CA PRO A 94 -6.57 -9.62 32.76
C PRO A 94 -5.11 -10.13 32.77
N PRO A 95 -4.51 -10.34 33.97
CA PRO A 95 -3.21 -10.98 34.10
C PRO A 95 -3.18 -12.34 33.39
N LEU A 96 -2.05 -12.63 32.73
CA LEU A 96 -1.81 -13.95 32.13
C LEU A 96 -1.68 -14.98 33.25
N GLU A 97 -2.40 -16.08 33.12
CA GLU A 97 -2.14 -17.27 33.92
C GLU A 97 -0.81 -17.86 33.44
N ARG A 98 0.24 -17.71 34.24
CA ARG A 98 1.58 -18.20 33.89
C ARG A 98 1.59 -19.72 33.99
N GLN A 99 1.65 -20.40 32.84
CA GLN A 99 2.08 -21.79 32.80
C GLN A 99 3.61 -21.86 32.96
N PRO A 100 4.15 -22.90 33.61
CA PRO A 100 5.59 -23.05 33.80
C PRO A 100 6.30 -23.15 32.43
N LYS A 101 7.31 -22.29 32.20
CA LYS A 101 8.10 -22.27 30.96
C LYS A 101 8.67 -23.65 30.65
N THR A 102 8.39 -24.15 29.46
CA THR A 102 8.99 -25.40 28.95
C THR A 102 10.44 -25.16 28.52
N GLU A 103 11.18 -26.25 28.32
CA GLU A 103 12.59 -26.19 27.91
C GLU A 103 12.75 -25.70 26.45
N ASP A 104 11.69 -25.79 25.66
CA ASP A 104 11.60 -25.30 24.28
C ASP A 104 11.43 -23.77 24.22
N ASP A 105 10.63 -23.19 25.12
CA ASP A 105 10.49 -21.73 25.26
C ASP A 105 11.85 -21.05 25.56
N ARG A 106 12.75 -21.75 26.26
CA ARG A 106 14.10 -21.23 26.55
C ARG A 106 15.03 -21.26 25.34
N ARG A 107 14.74 -22.09 24.32
CA ARG A 107 15.48 -22.14 23.06
C ARG A 107 15.00 -21.06 22.09
N GLU A 108 13.71 -20.74 22.08
CA GLU A 108 13.15 -19.61 21.30
C GLU A 108 13.69 -18.24 21.75
N ASP A 109 13.88 -18.04 23.06
CA ASP A 109 14.47 -16.82 23.63
C ASP A 109 15.92 -16.54 23.10
N MET A 110 16.59 -17.54 22.50
CA MET A 110 17.94 -17.41 21.91
C MET A 110 17.95 -16.99 20.42
N ASN A 111 16.81 -16.98 19.73
CA ASN A 111 16.72 -16.47 18.36
C ASN A 111 16.51 -14.94 18.40
N ALA A 112 17.59 -14.21 18.66
CA ALA A 112 17.59 -12.75 18.60
C ALA A 112 17.07 -12.28 17.23
N THR A 113 15.84 -11.73 17.21
CA THR A 113 15.22 -11.19 16.00
C THR A 113 16.10 -10.12 15.38
N ILE A 114 16.65 -10.40 14.21
CA ILE A 114 17.47 -9.44 13.46
C ILE A 114 16.56 -8.34 12.91
N THR A 115 16.94 -7.09 13.16
CA THR A 115 16.17 -5.92 12.71
C THR A 115 16.67 -5.41 11.35
N LEU A 116 15.81 -4.72 10.59
CA LEU A 116 16.22 -4.06 9.34
C LEU A 116 17.40 -3.10 9.50
N LYS A 117 17.52 -2.44 10.65
CA LYS A 117 18.64 -1.51 10.91
C LYS A 117 19.97 -2.26 10.95
N GLN A 118 19.98 -3.47 11.52
CA GLN A 118 21.16 -4.33 11.56
C GLN A 118 21.48 -4.90 10.17
N LEU A 119 20.46 -5.25 9.37
CA LEU A 119 20.62 -5.73 8.00
C LEU A 119 21.50 -4.81 7.14
N HIS A 120 21.32 -3.48 7.26
CA HIS A 120 22.11 -2.50 6.50
C HIS A 120 23.60 -2.47 6.85
N THR A 121 23.98 -3.02 8.00
CA THR A 121 25.38 -3.10 8.46
C THR A 121 25.98 -4.49 8.28
N MET A 122 25.20 -5.48 7.84
CA MET A 122 25.65 -6.87 7.66
C MET A 122 26.22 -7.11 6.25
N PRO A 123 27.33 -7.85 6.12
CA PRO A 123 27.78 -8.36 4.83
C PRO A 123 26.76 -9.30 4.20
N LEU A 124 26.62 -9.26 2.88
CA LEU A 124 25.69 -10.13 2.13
C LEU A 124 25.91 -11.62 2.45
N SER A 125 27.17 -12.04 2.62
CA SER A 125 27.54 -13.42 2.95
C SER A 125 27.02 -13.88 4.30
N ASP A 126 26.84 -12.97 5.27
CA ASP A 126 26.32 -13.32 6.59
C ASP A 126 24.79 -13.32 6.59
N VAL A 127 24.17 -12.41 5.84
CA VAL A 127 22.72 -12.44 5.58
C VAL A 127 22.33 -13.74 4.88
N ALA A 128 23.13 -14.20 3.91
CA ALA A 128 22.86 -15.44 3.17
C ALA A 128 22.97 -16.72 4.03
N LYS A 129 23.60 -16.65 5.21
CA LYS A 129 23.70 -17.78 6.15
C LYS A 129 22.54 -17.81 7.15
N LEU A 130 21.70 -16.78 7.18
CA LEU A 130 20.51 -16.76 8.03
C LEU A 130 19.56 -17.89 7.61
N ASP A 131 18.83 -18.41 8.58
CA ASP A 131 17.82 -19.42 8.30
C ASP A 131 16.62 -18.82 7.53
N GLY A 132 15.79 -19.70 6.98
CA GLY A 132 14.63 -19.29 6.19
C GLY A 132 13.61 -18.46 6.98
N ALA A 133 13.50 -18.68 8.30
CA ALA A 133 12.57 -17.96 9.16
C ALA A 133 13.03 -16.52 9.40
N ALA A 134 14.30 -16.31 9.72
CA ALA A 134 14.90 -14.99 9.88
C ALA A 134 14.90 -14.21 8.55
N LEU A 135 15.16 -14.87 7.42
CA LEU A 135 15.05 -14.24 6.10
C LEU A 135 13.61 -13.86 5.74
N ALA A 136 12.62 -14.68 6.12
CA ALA A 136 11.21 -14.37 5.91
C ALA A 136 10.77 -13.16 6.74
N ASP A 137 11.16 -13.12 8.02
CA ASP A 137 10.87 -12.00 8.91
C ASP A 137 11.53 -10.70 8.41
N LEU A 138 12.81 -10.74 8.03
CA LEU A 138 13.50 -9.59 7.42
C LEU A 138 12.82 -9.12 6.12
N GLN A 139 12.39 -10.05 5.26
CA GLN A 139 11.65 -9.71 4.04
C GLN A 139 10.31 -9.03 4.36
N GLN A 140 9.58 -9.51 5.37
CA GLN A 140 8.32 -8.92 5.82
C GLN A 140 8.54 -7.52 6.41
N GLN A 141 9.52 -7.37 7.29
CA GLN A 141 9.88 -6.06 7.86
C GLN A 141 10.21 -5.07 6.73
N ALA A 142 11.03 -5.46 5.75
CA ALA A 142 11.47 -4.60 4.65
C ALA A 142 10.29 -4.13 3.78
N ASN A 143 9.40 -5.05 3.42
CA ASN A 143 8.19 -4.72 2.69
C ASN A 143 7.29 -3.75 3.47
N ALA A 144 7.10 -3.98 4.77
CA ALA A 144 6.31 -3.10 5.61
C ALA A 144 6.94 -1.70 5.74
N ALA A 145 8.27 -1.60 5.83
CA ALA A 145 8.97 -0.32 5.84
C ALA A 145 8.81 0.43 4.51
N LEU A 146 8.91 -0.27 3.38
CA LEU A 146 8.70 0.30 2.05
C LEU A 146 7.29 0.85 1.87
N GLU A 147 6.27 0.09 2.25
CA GLU A 147 4.88 0.56 2.14
C GLU A 147 4.63 1.78 3.02
N ARG A 148 5.13 1.81 4.27
CA ARG A 148 5.06 3.01 5.12
C ARG A 148 5.70 4.23 4.47
N ALA A 149 6.88 4.06 3.87
CA ALA A 149 7.58 5.15 3.20
C ALA A 149 6.81 5.67 1.97
N LYS A 150 6.20 4.77 1.19
CA LYS A 150 5.33 5.17 0.05
C LYS A 150 4.13 5.98 0.53
N SER A 151 3.40 5.48 1.53
CA SER A 151 2.24 6.18 2.06
C SER A 151 2.61 7.53 2.68
N ALA A 152 3.74 7.61 3.39
CA ALA A 152 4.27 8.89 3.90
C ALA A 152 4.54 9.90 2.80
N LYS A 153 5.13 9.46 1.68
CA LYS A 153 5.43 10.31 0.53
C LYS A 153 4.14 10.77 -0.18
N GLU A 154 3.21 9.86 -0.45
CA GLU A 154 1.92 10.18 -1.07
C GLU A 154 1.15 11.22 -0.25
N PHE A 155 1.12 11.04 1.07
CA PHE A 155 0.50 12.01 1.95
C PHE A 155 1.18 13.38 1.90
N LEU A 156 2.52 13.43 1.97
CA LEU A 156 3.26 14.68 1.88
C LEU A 156 3.00 15.38 0.53
N ASP A 157 3.03 14.64 -0.57
CA ASP A 157 2.71 15.14 -1.90
C ASP A 157 1.27 15.72 -1.94
N GLY A 158 0.31 15.04 -1.32
CA GLY A 158 -1.07 15.51 -1.16
C GLY A 158 -1.18 16.79 -0.31
N ALA A 159 -0.45 16.87 0.80
CA ALA A 159 -0.39 18.07 1.65
C ALA A 159 0.23 19.27 0.93
N ILE A 160 1.31 19.04 0.16
CA ILE A 160 1.94 20.06 -0.71
C ILE A 160 0.95 20.53 -1.79
N ALA A 161 0.25 19.59 -2.43
CA ALA A 161 -0.76 19.90 -3.44
C ALA A 161 -1.92 20.72 -2.86
N ARG A 162 -2.39 20.39 -1.64
CA ARG A 162 -3.41 21.16 -0.93
C ARG A 162 -2.93 22.56 -0.55
N LYS A 163 -1.69 22.69 -0.06
CA LYS A 163 -1.11 23.97 0.36
C LYS A 163 -0.95 24.95 -0.81
N TYR A 164 -0.41 24.48 -1.93
CA TYR A 164 -0.03 25.36 -3.05
C TYR A 164 -0.99 25.31 -4.24
N GLY A 165 -1.93 24.36 -4.28
CA GLY A 165 -2.74 24.07 -5.46
C GLY A 165 -3.54 25.27 -5.97
N ASP A 166 -4.24 25.97 -5.09
CA ASP A 166 -5.08 27.11 -5.49
C ASP A 166 -4.24 28.33 -5.86
N LEU A 167 -3.14 28.58 -5.15
CA LEU A 167 -2.17 29.62 -5.51
C LEU A 167 -1.55 29.36 -6.89
N ILE A 168 -1.13 28.12 -7.17
CA ILE A 168 -0.58 27.73 -8.47
C ILE A 168 -1.61 27.96 -9.59
N LYS A 169 -2.89 27.59 -9.37
CA LYS A 169 -3.96 27.84 -10.36
C LYS A 169 -4.17 29.32 -10.62
N GLN A 170 -4.21 30.14 -9.58
CA GLN A 170 -4.36 31.60 -9.69
C GLN A 170 -3.18 32.21 -10.46
N LEU A 171 -1.94 31.84 -10.13
CA LEU A 171 -0.74 32.32 -10.82
C LEU A 171 -0.73 31.91 -12.31
N ARG A 172 -1.21 30.70 -12.63
CA ARG A 172 -1.38 30.24 -14.02
C ARG A 172 -2.41 31.09 -14.78
N GLN A 173 -3.57 31.33 -14.17
CA GLN A 173 -4.64 32.13 -14.76
C GLN A 173 -4.19 33.58 -14.99
N GLN A 174 -3.52 34.20 -14.01
CA GLN A 174 -2.95 35.55 -14.13
C GLN A 174 -1.88 35.63 -15.23
N SER A 175 -1.13 34.55 -15.45
CA SER A 175 -0.15 34.47 -16.53
C SER A 175 -0.75 34.16 -17.90
N GLY A 176 -2.08 33.97 -17.99
CA GLY A 176 -2.77 33.59 -19.22
C GLY A 176 -2.37 32.21 -19.77
N LYS A 177 -1.86 31.32 -18.90
CA LYS A 177 -1.35 29.99 -19.29
C LYS A 177 -2.16 28.88 -18.64
N ASP A 178 -2.74 27.99 -19.44
CA ASP A 178 -3.41 26.79 -18.95
C ASP A 178 -2.42 25.68 -18.54
N PHE A 179 -1.21 25.69 -19.12
CA PHE A 179 -0.15 24.71 -18.93
C PHE A 179 1.21 25.38 -18.76
N GLY A 180 2.18 24.63 -18.24
CA GLY A 180 3.56 25.06 -18.08
C GLY A 180 3.99 25.25 -16.63
N THR A 181 5.22 25.75 -16.48
CA THR A 181 5.88 25.86 -15.19
C THR A 181 5.55 27.19 -14.50
N VAL A 182 5.15 27.13 -13.23
CA VAL A 182 5.03 28.28 -12.32
C VAL A 182 6.10 28.18 -11.25
N ARG A 183 6.73 29.31 -10.91
CA ARG A 183 7.74 29.41 -9.85
C ARG A 183 7.39 30.55 -8.90
N PHE A 184 7.44 30.29 -7.61
CA PHE A 184 7.31 31.31 -6.56
C PHE A 184 8.09 30.88 -5.32
N THR A 185 8.23 31.77 -4.33
CA THR A 185 8.94 31.49 -3.08
C THR A 185 7.98 31.50 -1.90
N ASP A 186 8.14 30.54 -0.99
CA ASP A 186 7.52 30.51 0.33
C ASP A 186 8.64 30.49 1.38
N GLY A 187 8.90 31.64 1.99
CA GLY A 187 10.06 31.85 2.85
C GLY A 187 11.38 31.62 2.10
N ASN A 188 12.17 30.65 2.57
CA ASN A 188 13.43 30.23 1.95
C ASN A 188 13.29 29.06 0.95
N VAL A 189 12.06 28.62 0.66
CA VAL A 189 11.79 27.51 -0.26
C VAL A 189 11.32 28.03 -1.61
N GLN A 190 11.97 27.60 -2.70
CA GLN A 190 11.46 27.83 -4.06
C GLN A 190 10.47 26.71 -4.42
N VAL A 191 9.23 27.08 -4.71
CA VAL A 191 8.18 26.17 -5.16
C VAL A 191 8.10 26.23 -6.68
N VAL A 192 8.24 25.08 -7.33
CA VAL A 192 8.15 24.92 -8.78
C VAL A 192 7.04 23.93 -9.10
N SER A 193 6.00 24.38 -9.80
CA SER A 193 4.93 23.51 -10.29
C SER A 193 4.97 23.43 -11.79
N ASP A 194 5.34 22.26 -12.31
CA ASP A 194 5.29 21.96 -13.73
C ASP A 194 4.00 21.25 -14.10
N LEU A 195 3.28 21.79 -15.09
CA LEU A 195 2.12 21.14 -15.69
C LEU A 195 2.37 20.96 -17.19
N PRO A 196 2.99 19.85 -17.60
CA PRO A 196 3.34 19.63 -18.99
C PRO A 196 2.09 19.40 -19.85
N LYS A 197 2.14 19.86 -21.10
CA LYS A 197 1.13 19.49 -22.10
C LYS A 197 1.29 18.00 -22.42
N ARG A 198 0.21 17.23 -22.27
CA ARG A 198 0.18 15.81 -22.66
C ARG A 198 -0.94 15.60 -23.68
N PRO A 199 -0.64 15.51 -24.98
CA PRO A 199 -1.66 15.17 -25.96
C PRO A 199 -2.18 13.77 -25.67
N GLN A 200 -3.50 13.65 -25.53
CA GLN A 200 -4.18 12.37 -25.44
C GLN A 200 -4.87 12.10 -26.77
N TRP A 201 -4.50 10.99 -27.39
CA TRP A 201 -5.07 10.59 -28.67
C TRP A 201 -6.25 9.64 -28.47
N ASP A 202 -7.36 9.94 -29.13
CA ASP A 202 -8.51 9.05 -29.22
C ASP A 202 -8.17 7.88 -30.16
N GLN A 203 -7.98 6.70 -29.57
CA GLN A 203 -7.53 5.52 -30.30
C GLN A 203 -8.53 5.05 -31.36
N LYS A 204 -9.85 5.23 -31.15
CA LYS A 204 -10.85 4.86 -32.14
C LYS A 204 -10.79 5.78 -33.36
N LYS A 205 -10.56 7.07 -33.12
CA LYS A 205 -10.37 8.03 -34.21
C LYS A 205 -9.07 7.77 -34.96
N LEU A 206 -7.98 7.45 -34.25
CA LEU A 206 -6.72 7.07 -34.88
C LEU A 206 -6.84 5.81 -35.72
N GLU A 207 -7.57 4.79 -35.25
CA GLU A 207 -7.85 3.57 -36.01
C GLU A 207 -8.54 3.90 -37.34
N GLY A 208 -9.60 4.72 -37.31
CA GLY A 208 -10.29 5.15 -38.54
C GLY A 208 -9.42 5.99 -39.48
N VAL A 209 -8.46 6.77 -38.95
CA VAL A 209 -7.47 7.49 -39.78
C VAL A 209 -6.50 6.51 -40.43
N VAL A 210 -5.99 5.53 -39.69
CA VAL A 210 -5.09 4.48 -40.20
C VAL A 210 -5.78 3.65 -41.29
N GLU A 211 -7.04 3.28 -41.12
CA GLU A 211 -7.82 2.59 -42.15
C GLU A 211 -7.96 3.42 -43.43
N ARG A 212 -8.23 4.73 -43.28
CA ARG A 212 -8.35 5.63 -44.44
C ARG A 212 -7.05 5.73 -45.22
N ILE A 213 -5.90 5.88 -44.54
CA ILE A 213 -4.56 5.91 -45.17
C ILE A 213 -4.30 4.61 -45.93
N LYS A 214 -4.61 3.46 -45.32
CA LYS A 214 -4.47 2.15 -46.01
C LYS A 214 -5.38 2.06 -47.24
N SER A 215 -6.62 2.58 -47.16
CA SER A 215 -7.56 2.55 -48.27
C SER A 215 -7.19 3.48 -49.43
N SER A 216 -6.40 4.53 -49.18
CA SER A 216 -5.84 5.40 -50.23
C SER A 216 -4.60 4.82 -50.90
N GLY A 217 -4.11 3.67 -50.44
CA GLY A 217 -2.92 3.00 -50.98
C GLY A 217 -1.60 3.47 -50.36
N GLU A 218 -1.64 4.28 -49.30
CA GLU A 218 -0.46 4.77 -48.58
C GLU A 218 -0.08 3.83 -47.41
N ASP A 219 1.20 3.85 -47.00
CA ASP A 219 1.66 3.10 -45.82
C ASP A 219 1.42 3.91 -44.53
N ALA A 220 0.49 3.45 -43.70
CA ALA A 220 0.20 4.06 -42.40
C ALA A 220 1.41 4.09 -41.44
N ARG A 221 2.41 3.21 -41.63
CA ARG A 221 3.60 3.16 -40.76
C ARG A 221 4.51 4.38 -40.89
N GLU A 222 4.36 5.17 -41.96
CA GLU A 222 5.07 6.44 -42.11
C GLU A 222 4.54 7.52 -41.15
N PHE A 223 3.30 7.37 -40.67
CA PHE A 223 2.61 8.37 -39.86
C PHE A 223 2.36 7.91 -38.42
N VAL A 224 2.31 6.60 -38.18
CA VAL A 224 2.04 6.03 -36.85
C VAL A 224 2.92 4.83 -36.53
N GLU A 225 3.35 4.73 -35.27
CA GLU A 225 3.93 3.50 -34.75
C GLU A 225 2.81 2.51 -34.39
N ILE A 226 2.79 1.36 -35.03
CA ILE A 226 1.80 0.31 -34.78
C ILE A 226 2.45 -0.80 -33.95
N SER A 227 2.06 -0.87 -32.67
CA SER A 227 2.44 -1.96 -31.78
C SER A 227 1.27 -2.92 -31.56
N TYR A 228 1.50 -4.22 -31.71
CA TYR A 228 0.51 -5.25 -31.36
C TYR A 228 0.83 -5.81 -29.97
N ARG A 229 -0.15 -5.80 -29.07
CA ARG A 229 -0.03 -6.42 -27.74
C ARG A 229 -1.08 -7.50 -27.57
N VAL A 230 -0.62 -8.71 -27.33
CA VAL A 230 -1.47 -9.84 -26.96
C VAL A 230 -1.32 -10.09 -25.47
N SER A 231 -2.42 -10.08 -24.74
CA SER A 231 -2.42 -10.49 -23.33
C SER A 231 -2.27 -12.01 -23.26
N GLU A 232 -1.28 -12.49 -22.50
CA GLU A 232 -1.04 -13.92 -22.31
C GLU A 232 -2.28 -14.65 -21.76
N ARG A 233 -3.03 -13.99 -20.87
CA ARG A 233 -4.29 -14.52 -20.34
C ARG A 233 -5.33 -14.74 -21.46
N LYS A 234 -5.45 -13.79 -22.39
CA LYS A 234 -6.38 -13.91 -23.52
C LYS A 234 -5.91 -14.99 -24.49
N PHE A 235 -4.62 -15.01 -24.83
CA PHE A 235 -4.00 -16.02 -25.67
C PHE A 235 -4.28 -17.45 -25.18
N ASN A 236 -4.12 -17.68 -23.86
CA ASN A 236 -4.40 -18.97 -23.23
C ASN A 236 -5.90 -19.33 -23.15
N ALA A 237 -6.79 -18.34 -23.26
CA ALA A 237 -8.23 -18.55 -23.26
C ALA A 237 -8.81 -18.74 -24.68
N TRP A 238 -8.04 -18.47 -25.74
CA TRP A 238 -8.52 -18.59 -27.12
C TRP A 238 -8.67 -20.06 -27.57
N PRO A 239 -9.60 -20.35 -28.49
CA PRO A 239 -9.65 -21.62 -29.21
C PRO A 239 -8.32 -21.93 -29.91
N SER A 240 -7.98 -23.22 -30.04
CA SER A 240 -6.72 -23.68 -30.62
C SER A 240 -6.45 -23.15 -32.03
N GLN A 241 -7.51 -23.02 -32.85
CA GLN A 241 -7.42 -22.51 -34.23
C GLN A 241 -6.95 -21.05 -34.32
N ILE A 242 -7.34 -20.20 -33.37
CA ILE A 242 -6.90 -18.80 -33.34
C ILE A 242 -5.51 -18.73 -32.70
N ARG A 243 -5.26 -19.55 -31.68
CA ARG A 243 -3.97 -19.58 -30.98
C ARG A 243 -2.81 -19.94 -31.91
N SER A 244 -2.98 -20.96 -32.75
CA SER A 244 -1.94 -21.44 -33.68
C SER A 244 -1.44 -20.35 -34.64
N ALA A 245 -2.32 -19.43 -35.07
CA ALA A 245 -1.94 -18.31 -35.94
C ALA A 245 -0.97 -17.31 -35.28
N PHE A 246 -0.93 -17.26 -33.94
CA PHE A 246 -0.08 -16.34 -33.18
C PHE A 246 1.15 -17.03 -32.55
N GLU A 247 1.20 -18.36 -32.55
CA GLU A 247 2.29 -19.13 -31.94
C GLU A 247 3.65 -18.83 -32.59
N GLY A 248 3.71 -18.68 -33.92
CA GLY A 248 4.95 -18.34 -34.64
C GLY A 248 5.51 -16.95 -34.30
N ALA A 249 4.66 -16.04 -33.81
CA ALA A 249 5.07 -14.70 -33.35
C ALA A 249 5.39 -14.65 -31.84
N ARG A 250 5.20 -15.76 -31.11
CA ARG A 250 5.38 -15.83 -29.65
C ARG A 250 6.78 -16.34 -29.31
N THR A 251 7.54 -15.55 -28.57
CA THR A 251 8.81 -15.99 -27.96
C THR A 251 8.68 -15.97 -26.44
N VAL A 252 8.95 -17.10 -25.79
CA VAL A 252 9.02 -17.19 -24.32
C VAL A 252 10.47 -17.09 -23.90
N LYS A 253 10.78 -16.09 -23.09
CA LYS A 253 12.09 -15.95 -22.44
C LYS A 253 11.92 -16.18 -20.94
N PRO A 254 12.90 -16.81 -20.26
CA PRO A 254 12.84 -16.94 -18.81
C PRO A 254 12.78 -15.56 -18.16
N GLY A 255 11.86 -15.39 -17.21
CA GLY A 255 11.75 -14.17 -16.42
C GLY A 255 12.80 -14.10 -15.31
N LYS A 256 12.93 -12.93 -14.68
CA LYS A 256 13.75 -12.77 -13.47
C LYS A 256 13.12 -13.58 -12.33
N PRO A 257 13.88 -14.43 -11.61
CA PRO A 257 13.34 -15.15 -10.46
C PRO A 257 12.91 -14.17 -9.37
N THR A 258 11.81 -14.48 -8.70
CA THR A 258 11.31 -13.72 -7.54
C THR A 258 11.12 -14.68 -6.38
N PHE A 259 11.57 -14.29 -5.19
CA PHE A 259 11.49 -15.11 -3.98
C PHE A 259 10.51 -14.47 -3.01
N LYS A 260 9.51 -15.24 -2.57
CA LYS A 260 8.59 -14.87 -1.51
C LYS A 260 8.70 -15.95 -0.43
N LEU A 261 9.14 -15.56 0.75
CA LEU A 261 9.30 -16.47 1.87
C LEU A 261 8.05 -16.42 2.75
N ALA A 262 7.59 -17.57 3.22
CA ALA A 262 6.48 -17.70 4.16
C ALA A 262 6.78 -18.84 5.13
N VAL A 263 6.44 -18.65 6.40
CA VAL A 263 6.58 -19.71 7.42
C VAL A 263 5.42 -20.69 7.25
N SER A 264 5.73 -21.93 6.88
CA SER A 264 4.76 -23.02 6.80
C SER A 264 4.45 -23.53 8.21
N VAL A 265 3.19 -23.43 8.64
CA VAL A 265 2.70 -24.11 9.84
C VAL A 265 2.37 -25.53 9.45
N GLU A 266 3.26 -26.48 9.74
CA GLU A 266 2.93 -27.90 9.60
C GLU A 266 1.79 -28.23 10.57
N LYS A 267 0.61 -28.51 10.04
CA LYS A 267 -0.42 -29.24 10.78
C LYS A 267 0.11 -30.65 11.02
N GLN A 268 0.52 -30.94 12.24
CA GLN A 268 0.67 -32.31 12.69
C GLN A 268 -0.71 -32.98 12.65
N GLU A 269 -0.96 -33.79 11.62
CA GLU A 269 -2.04 -34.77 11.61
C GLU A 269 -1.68 -35.86 12.63
N ALA A 270 -2.44 -35.89 13.73
CA ALA A 270 -2.38 -36.95 14.71
C ALA A 270 -2.83 -38.27 14.05
N ALA A 271 -1.92 -39.23 14.01
CA ALA A 271 -2.20 -40.63 13.69
C ALA A 271 -2.86 -41.33 14.88
#